data_AF-A0A3G1A944-F1
#
_entry.id   AF-A0A3G1A944-F1
#
_cell.length_a   1.000
_cell.length_b   1.000
_cell.length_c   1.000
_cell.angle_alpha   90.00
_cell.angle_beta   90.00
_cell.angle_gamma   90.00
#
_symmetry.space_group_name_H-M   'P 1'
#
loop_
_entity.id
_entity.type
_entity.pdbx_description
1 polymer ?
#
loop_
_entity_poly.entity_id
_entity_poly.type
_entity_poly.pdbx_seq_one_letter_code
_entity_poly.pdbx_strand_id
1 'polypeptide(L)'
;MRIIKLAARAYASWNKFIESLFPEPPNPLEQKIYTLNPPKEPDLATMIQELKNTGHQDLVEKILSRPPKVLVGFLYDLSEPGELIYDTYGYTFQKAQECPNITVEDFSTDALTVNDIIAREKPDKIIIVTAKRRQRPPGIYTAQTTLQATQENPAEMLRASLEGSLDIDALLDALRVLAPGRIISIIEYEPPEDATQGLKEQLIQVINRILQEECQK
;
A
#
# COMPACT_ATOMS: atom_id res chain seq x y z
N MET A 1 -44.74 4.28 1.73
CA MET A 1 -44.87 3.61 3.04
C MET A 1 -44.82 2.06 3.00
N ARG A 2 -45.28 1.38 1.93
CA ARG A 2 -45.21 -0.10 1.80
C ARG A 2 -43.79 -0.66 1.62
N ILE A 3 -42.92 0.04 0.88
CA ILE A 3 -41.53 -0.39 0.60
C ILE A 3 -40.66 -0.35 1.86
N ILE A 4 -40.83 0.67 2.71
CA ILE A 4 -40.12 0.80 3.99
C ILE A 4 -40.49 -0.34 4.96
N LYS A 5 -41.76 -0.76 4.99
CA LYS A 5 -42.21 -1.91 5.78
C LYS A 5 -41.67 -3.24 5.26
N LEU A 6 -41.44 -3.37 3.95
CA LEU A 6 -40.83 -4.54 3.33
C LEU A 6 -39.33 -4.62 3.64
N ALA A 7 -38.62 -3.49 3.52
CA ALA A 7 -37.20 -3.40 3.89
C ALA A 7 -36.97 -3.67 5.39
N ALA A 8 -37.81 -3.14 6.28
CA ALA A 8 -37.73 -3.40 7.71
C ALA A 8 -38.00 -4.88 8.05
N ARG A 9 -38.88 -5.56 7.31
CA ARG A 9 -39.15 -7.00 7.51
C ARG A 9 -38.00 -7.87 7.00
N ALA A 10 -37.39 -7.51 5.87
CA ALA A 10 -36.21 -8.20 5.34
C ALA A 10 -35.00 -8.03 6.25
N TYR A 11 -34.79 -6.83 6.80
CA TYR A 11 -33.73 -6.55 7.77
C TYR A 11 -33.95 -7.33 9.08
N ALA A 12 -35.19 -7.36 9.60
CA ALA A 12 -35.50 -8.14 10.79
C ALA A 12 -35.36 -9.65 10.59
N SER A 13 -35.67 -10.18 9.40
CA SER A 13 -35.43 -11.60 9.12
C SER A 13 -33.96 -11.92 8.94
N TRP A 14 -33.19 -11.01 8.34
CA TRP A 14 -31.73 -11.16 8.20
C TRP A 14 -31.02 -11.10 9.55
N ASN A 15 -31.39 -10.17 10.44
CA ASN A 15 -30.83 -10.13 11.80
C ASN A 15 -31.15 -11.40 12.59
N LYS A 16 -32.39 -11.91 12.52
CA LYS A 16 -32.73 -13.20 13.15
C LYS A 16 -31.93 -14.37 12.58
N PHE A 17 -31.63 -14.34 11.29
CA PHE A 17 -30.79 -15.35 10.65
C PHE A 17 -29.33 -15.23 11.12
N ILE A 18 -28.77 -14.03 11.20
CA ILE A 18 -27.42 -13.79 11.74
C ILE A 18 -27.33 -14.18 13.22
N GLU A 19 -28.30 -13.80 14.05
CA GLU A 19 -28.39 -14.21 15.46
C GLU A 19 -28.51 -15.74 15.60
N SER A 20 -29.13 -16.43 14.64
CA SER A 20 -29.18 -17.90 14.65
C SER A 20 -27.87 -18.57 14.22
N LEU A 21 -27.01 -17.87 13.46
CA LEU A 21 -25.69 -18.35 13.05
C LEU A 21 -24.63 -18.18 14.14
N PHE A 22 -24.87 -17.28 15.09
CA PHE A 22 -24.03 -17.06 16.26
C PHE A 22 -24.87 -17.25 17.52
N PRO A 23 -25.15 -18.50 17.95
CA PRO A 23 -25.87 -18.72 19.19
C PRO A 23 -25.11 -18.03 20.33
N GLU A 24 -25.83 -17.27 21.16
CA GLU A 24 -25.24 -16.74 22.40
C GLU A 24 -24.63 -17.92 23.17
N PRO A 25 -23.36 -17.84 23.59
CA PRO A 25 -22.70 -18.96 24.24
C PRO A 25 -23.49 -19.28 25.53
N PRO A 26 -23.92 -20.54 25.73
CA PRO A 26 -24.83 -20.92 26.80
C PRO A 26 -24.20 -20.85 28.20
N ASN A 27 -22.91 -20.48 28.30
CA ASN A 27 -22.13 -20.60 29.51
C ASN A 27 -21.48 -19.26 29.91
N PRO A 28 -21.69 -18.76 31.14
CA PRO A 28 -21.09 -17.51 31.64
C PRO A 28 -19.55 -17.48 31.61
N LEU A 29 -18.87 -18.63 31.47
CA LEU A 29 -17.42 -18.71 31.29
C LEU A 29 -16.96 -18.36 29.87
N GLU A 30 -17.73 -18.69 28.83
CA GLU A 30 -17.39 -18.37 27.45
C GLU A 30 -17.58 -16.87 27.17
N GLN A 31 -18.61 -16.25 27.74
CA GLN A 31 -18.75 -14.78 27.72
C GLN A 31 -17.53 -14.08 28.33
N LYS A 32 -16.92 -14.65 29.38
CA LYS A 32 -15.70 -14.13 30.00
C LYS A 32 -14.48 -14.21 29.08
N ILE A 33 -14.40 -15.24 28.21
CA ILE A 33 -13.31 -15.39 27.24
C ILE A 33 -13.44 -14.34 26.12
N TYR A 34 -14.67 -14.05 25.67
CA TYR A 34 -14.94 -13.02 24.66
C TYR A 34 -14.97 -11.58 25.18
N THR A 35 -15.09 -11.36 26.50
CA THR A 35 -15.05 -10.02 27.15
C THR A 35 -13.73 -9.71 27.84
N LEU A 36 -12.74 -10.60 27.77
CA LEU A 36 -11.36 -10.21 28.02
C LEU A 36 -10.99 -9.21 26.92
N ASN A 37 -11.06 -7.92 27.25
CA ASN A 37 -10.38 -6.88 26.51
C ASN A 37 -8.99 -7.45 26.16
N PRO A 38 -8.62 -7.56 24.87
CA PRO A 38 -7.26 -7.97 24.54
C PRO A 38 -6.36 -7.06 25.36
N PRO A 39 -5.40 -7.62 26.13
CA PRO A 39 -4.53 -6.81 26.97
C PRO A 39 -3.98 -5.71 26.08
N LYS A 40 -4.25 -4.46 26.48
CA LYS A 40 -3.89 -3.27 25.71
C LYS A 40 -2.43 -3.45 25.32
N GLU A 41 -2.16 -3.67 24.04
CA GLU A 41 -0.79 -3.96 23.59
C GLU A 41 0.09 -2.82 24.13
N PRO A 42 1.14 -3.15 24.91
CA PRO A 42 1.99 -2.13 25.49
C PRO A 42 2.56 -1.26 24.36
N ASP A 43 2.66 0.04 24.61
CA ASP A 43 3.24 0.99 23.66
C ASP A 43 4.66 0.52 23.25
N LEU A 44 5.03 0.74 21.99
CA LEU A 44 6.28 0.24 21.40
C LEU A 44 7.50 0.62 22.25
N ALA A 45 7.49 1.81 22.85
CA ALA A 45 8.53 2.27 23.77
C ALA A 45 8.64 1.41 25.04
N THR A 46 7.51 0.95 25.57
CA THR A 46 7.43 0.08 26.75
C THR A 46 7.97 -1.31 26.41
N MET A 47 7.59 -1.86 25.25
CA MET A 47 8.11 -3.15 24.76
C MET A 47 9.61 -3.12 24.51
N ILE A 48 10.12 -2.04 23.92
CA ILE A 48 11.56 -1.83 23.71
C ILE A 48 12.30 -1.80 25.05
N GLN A 49 11.75 -1.12 26.06
CA GLN A 49 12.38 -1.03 27.37
C GLN A 49 12.34 -2.37 28.12
N GLU A 50 11.25 -3.12 28.04
CA GLU A 50 11.15 -4.48 28.61
C GLU A 50 12.16 -5.43 27.96
N LEU A 51 12.27 -5.43 26.63
CA LEU A 51 13.25 -6.25 25.90
C LEU A 51 14.70 -5.91 26.30
N LYS A 52 15.02 -4.62 26.46
CA LYS A 52 16.32 -4.18 26.98
C LYS A 52 16.56 -4.70 28.40
N ASN A 53 15.56 -4.62 29.28
CA ASN A 53 15.65 -5.08 30.67
C ASN A 53 15.79 -6.61 30.78
N THR A 54 15.28 -7.37 29.81
CA THR A 54 15.45 -8.85 29.74
C THR A 54 16.80 -9.30 29.16
N GLY A 55 17.70 -8.38 28.84
CA GLY A 55 19.05 -8.70 28.35
C GLY A 55 19.15 -8.88 26.84
N HIS A 56 18.13 -8.49 26.07
CA HIS A 56 18.11 -8.53 24.60
C HIS A 56 18.44 -7.16 23.97
N GLN A 57 19.25 -6.34 24.65
CA GLN A 57 19.58 -4.98 24.21
C GLN A 57 20.27 -4.96 22.84
N ASP A 58 21.16 -5.92 22.61
CA ASP A 58 21.86 -6.16 21.35
C ASP A 58 20.90 -6.47 20.19
N LEU A 59 19.86 -7.28 20.43
CA LEU A 59 18.80 -7.57 19.47
C LEU A 59 17.96 -6.33 19.15
N VAL A 60 17.59 -5.56 20.18
CA VAL A 60 16.81 -4.32 20.03
C VAL A 60 17.59 -3.27 19.26
N GLU A 61 18.86 -3.06 19.60
CA GLU A 61 19.74 -2.12 18.88
C GLU A 61 19.96 -2.57 17.43
N LYS A 62 20.11 -3.87 17.17
CA LYS A 62 20.23 -4.41 15.80
C LYS A 62 18.95 -4.29 14.98
N ILE A 63 17.78 -4.37 15.61
CA ILE A 63 16.49 -4.14 14.94
C ILE A 63 16.30 -2.65 14.64
N LEU A 64 16.62 -1.78 15.60
CA LEU A 64 16.48 -0.32 15.46
C LEU A 64 17.51 0.32 14.52
N SER A 65 18.68 -0.31 14.35
CA SER A 65 19.74 0.14 13.45
C SER A 65 19.65 -0.43 12.05
N ARG A 66 18.68 -1.33 11.77
CA ARG A 66 18.50 -1.86 10.42
C ARG A 66 17.98 -0.75 9.50
N PRO A 67 18.60 -0.53 8.33
CA PRO A 67 18.06 0.42 7.36
C PRO A 67 16.66 -0.02 6.91
N PRO A 68 15.72 0.92 6.76
CA PRO A 68 14.36 0.60 6.34
C PRO A 68 14.38 -0.08 4.97
N LYS A 69 13.56 -1.13 4.81
CA LYS A 69 13.38 -1.80 3.53
C LYS A 69 12.43 -0.96 2.67
N VAL A 70 12.89 -0.54 1.51
CA VAL A 70 12.13 0.31 0.57
C VAL A 70 11.74 -0.51 -0.65
N LEU A 71 10.46 -0.49 -1.00
CA LEU A 71 9.95 -1.06 -2.24
C LEU A 71 9.62 0.07 -3.21
N VAL A 72 10.28 0.08 -4.36
CA VAL A 72 10.03 1.02 -5.45
C VAL A 72 9.33 0.28 -6.58
N GLY A 73 8.04 0.53 -6.74
CA GLY A 73 7.21 -0.04 -7.80
C GLY A 73 7.08 0.92 -8.98
N PHE A 74 7.20 0.41 -10.21
CA PHE A 74 7.00 1.20 -11.42
C PHE A 74 5.71 0.78 -12.11
N LEU A 75 4.80 1.74 -12.32
CA LEU A 75 3.52 1.52 -13.00
C LEU A 75 3.49 2.32 -14.31
N TYR A 76 3.44 1.61 -15.43
CA TYR A 76 3.51 2.17 -16.78
C TYR A 76 2.52 1.48 -17.72
N ASP A 77 2.13 2.18 -18.76
CA ASP A 77 1.31 1.68 -19.86
C ASP A 77 2.12 1.66 -21.17
N LEU A 78 1.46 1.32 -22.29
CA LEU A 78 2.08 1.26 -23.61
C LEU A 78 2.12 2.64 -24.32
N SER A 79 1.96 3.74 -23.57
CA SER A 79 2.03 5.10 -24.12
C SER A 79 3.48 5.63 -24.10
N GLU A 80 3.77 6.69 -24.87
CA GLU A 80 5.09 7.35 -24.81
C GLU A 80 5.49 7.78 -23.37
N PRO A 81 4.60 8.39 -22.56
CA PRO A 81 4.88 8.59 -21.13
C PRO A 81 5.17 7.30 -20.36
N GLY A 82 4.50 6.19 -20.68
CA GLY A 82 4.72 4.87 -20.10
C GLY A 82 6.10 4.30 -20.43
N GLU A 83 6.55 4.43 -21.68
CA GLU A 83 7.91 4.03 -22.10
C GLU A 83 9.00 4.75 -21.30
N LEU A 84 8.80 6.04 -20.98
CA LEU A 84 9.73 6.78 -20.13
C LEU A 84 9.81 6.21 -18.71
N ILE A 85 8.68 5.78 -18.14
CA ILE A 85 8.63 5.13 -16.82
C ILE A 85 9.30 3.74 -16.89
N TYR A 86 9.08 2.97 -17.96
CA TYR A 86 9.74 1.69 -18.18
C TYR A 86 11.27 1.82 -18.32
N ASP A 87 11.74 2.80 -19.08
CA ASP A 87 13.18 3.11 -19.17
C ASP A 87 13.76 3.45 -17.80
N THR A 88 13.01 4.23 -17.01
CA THR A 88 13.41 4.63 -15.67
C THR A 88 13.42 3.42 -14.72
N TYR A 89 12.48 2.49 -14.87
CA TYR A 89 12.49 1.21 -14.15
C TYR A 89 13.78 0.44 -14.43
N GLY A 90 14.14 0.25 -15.71
CA GLY A 90 15.36 -0.47 -16.10
C GLY A 90 16.63 0.18 -15.52
N TYR A 91 16.72 1.51 -15.56
CA TYR A 91 17.80 2.26 -14.93
C TYR A 91 17.86 2.05 -13.41
N THR A 92 16.71 2.19 -12.74
CA THR A 92 16.60 2.12 -11.27
C THR A 92 16.93 0.72 -10.78
N PHE A 93 16.44 -0.31 -11.47
CA PHE A 93 16.70 -1.71 -11.16
C PHE A 93 18.20 -2.01 -11.19
N GLN A 94 18.92 -1.56 -12.22
CA GLN A 94 20.38 -1.74 -12.31
C GLN A 94 21.12 -1.05 -11.16
N LYS A 95 20.74 0.20 -10.84
CA LYS A 95 21.38 0.97 -9.77
C LYS A 95 21.08 0.42 -8.37
N ALA A 96 19.88 -0.07 -8.14
CA ALA A 96 19.48 -0.63 -6.85
C ALA A 96 20.16 -1.98 -6.53
N GLN A 97 20.79 -2.66 -7.50
CA GLN A 97 21.55 -3.90 -7.20
C GLN A 97 22.69 -3.68 -6.21
N GLU A 98 23.23 -2.46 -6.13
CA GLU A 98 24.27 -2.07 -5.17
C GLU A 98 23.69 -1.74 -3.78
N CYS A 99 22.35 -1.74 -3.62
CA CYS A 99 21.63 -1.29 -2.43
C CYS A 99 20.73 -2.39 -1.85
N PRO A 100 21.18 -3.14 -0.82
CA PRO A 100 20.48 -4.33 -0.34
C PRO A 100 19.14 -4.05 0.36
N ASN A 101 18.87 -2.80 0.74
CA ASN A 101 17.64 -2.39 1.41
C ASN A 101 16.56 -1.87 0.44
N ILE A 102 16.87 -1.75 -0.86
CA ILE A 102 15.93 -1.31 -1.88
C ILE A 102 15.55 -2.49 -2.77
N THR A 103 14.26 -2.70 -2.95
CA THR A 103 13.70 -3.66 -3.90
C THR A 103 12.97 -2.88 -4.98
N VAL A 104 13.27 -3.17 -6.25
CA VAL A 104 12.66 -2.51 -7.40
C VAL A 104 11.82 -3.53 -8.15
N GLU A 105 10.55 -3.23 -8.38
CA GLU A 105 9.58 -4.17 -8.93
C GLU A 105 8.69 -3.50 -9.99
N ASP A 106 8.16 -4.32 -10.89
CA ASP A 106 7.18 -3.90 -11.89
C ASP A 106 5.76 -4.01 -11.32
N PHE A 107 5.05 -2.89 -11.27
CA PHE A 107 3.67 -2.78 -10.80
C PHE A 107 2.65 -2.69 -11.94
N SER A 108 3.10 -2.78 -13.20
CA SER A 108 2.26 -2.72 -14.41
C SER A 108 1.54 -4.04 -14.71
N THR A 109 1.19 -4.76 -13.65
CA THR A 109 0.49 -6.05 -13.68
C THR A 109 -0.93 -5.88 -13.13
N ASP A 110 -1.39 -6.79 -12.27
CA ASP A 110 -2.65 -6.66 -11.55
C ASP A 110 -2.40 -6.35 -10.06
N ALA A 111 -3.38 -5.75 -9.40
CA ALA A 111 -3.29 -5.31 -8.02
C ALA A 111 -3.14 -6.48 -7.01
N LEU A 112 -3.58 -7.70 -7.35
CA LEU A 112 -3.33 -8.87 -6.50
C LEU A 112 -1.84 -9.23 -6.54
N THR A 113 -1.25 -9.26 -7.73
CA THR A 113 0.20 -9.44 -7.90
C THR A 113 0.99 -8.36 -7.16
N VAL A 114 0.60 -7.09 -7.28
CA VAL A 114 1.24 -5.99 -6.52
C VAL A 114 1.10 -6.20 -5.01
N ASN A 115 -0.07 -6.60 -4.53
CA ASN A 115 -0.27 -6.92 -3.11
C ASN A 115 0.59 -8.09 -2.64
N ASP A 116 0.73 -9.14 -3.46
CA ASP A 116 1.58 -10.28 -3.16
C ASP A 116 3.06 -9.89 -3.09
N ILE A 117 3.52 -8.99 -3.97
CA ILE A 117 4.86 -8.39 -3.90
C ILE A 117 5.04 -7.63 -2.58
N ILE A 118 4.09 -6.76 -2.22
CA ILE A 118 4.15 -6.00 -0.96
C ILE A 118 4.19 -6.94 0.25
N ALA A 119 3.38 -8.00 0.25
CA ALA A 119 3.32 -8.99 1.33
C ALA A 119 4.59 -9.83 1.43
N ARG A 120 5.18 -10.21 0.30
CA ARG A 120 6.45 -10.95 0.21
C ARG A 120 7.61 -10.11 0.71
N GLU A 121 7.73 -8.89 0.20
CA GLU A 121 8.87 -8.03 0.49
C GLU A 121 8.80 -7.43 1.90
N LYS A 122 7.60 -7.22 2.45
CA LYS A 122 7.36 -6.56 3.75
C LYS A 122 8.13 -5.24 3.88
N PRO A 123 7.94 -4.28 2.95
CA PRO A 123 8.65 -3.02 3.01
C PRO A 123 8.17 -2.15 4.17
N ASP A 124 9.09 -1.34 4.69
CA ASP A 124 8.81 -0.24 5.62
C ASP A 124 8.29 0.99 4.88
N LYS A 125 8.72 1.17 3.62
CA LYS A 125 8.33 2.28 2.74
C LYS A 125 7.99 1.78 1.34
N ILE A 126 6.88 2.26 0.79
CA ILE A 126 6.45 1.95 -0.58
C ILE A 126 6.47 3.24 -1.39
N ILE A 127 7.16 3.23 -2.53
CA ILE A 127 7.23 4.32 -3.50
C ILE A 127 6.70 3.80 -4.82
N ILE A 128 5.66 4.43 -5.38
CA ILE A 128 5.14 4.11 -6.71
C ILE A 128 5.54 5.22 -7.68
N VAL A 129 6.19 4.85 -8.77
CA VAL A 129 6.61 5.76 -9.84
C VAL A 129 5.73 5.51 -11.06
N THR A 130 5.10 6.54 -11.59
CA THR A 130 4.13 6.40 -12.69
C THR A 130 4.01 7.67 -13.52
N ALA A 131 3.37 7.57 -14.68
CA ALA A 131 3.00 8.70 -15.52
C ALA A 131 1.47 8.82 -15.58
N LYS A 132 0.94 10.01 -15.31
CA LYS A 132 -0.50 10.26 -15.45
C LYS A 132 -0.79 11.72 -15.80
N ARG A 133 -1.66 11.92 -16.80
CA ARG A 133 -2.19 13.24 -17.16
C ARG A 133 -3.29 13.63 -16.17
N ARG A 134 -3.04 14.66 -15.36
CA ARG A 134 -3.99 15.27 -14.42
C ARG A 134 -4.43 16.68 -14.85
N GLN A 135 -3.96 17.15 -16.01
CA GLN A 135 -4.19 18.51 -16.52
C GLN A 135 -3.49 19.57 -15.65
N ARG A 136 -2.34 19.23 -15.06
CA ARG A 136 -1.45 20.19 -14.37
C ARG A 136 -0.32 20.61 -15.30
N PRO A 137 0.48 21.63 -14.94
CA PRO A 137 1.71 21.93 -15.66
C PRO A 137 2.64 20.70 -15.75
N PRO A 138 3.30 20.47 -16.88
CA PRO A 138 4.23 19.34 -17.03
C PRO A 138 5.34 19.36 -15.98
N GLY A 139 5.68 18.20 -15.42
CA GLY A 139 6.63 18.12 -14.32
C GLY A 139 6.53 16.81 -13.52
N ILE A 140 7.24 16.77 -12.39
CA ILE A 140 7.25 15.64 -11.48
C ILE A 140 6.63 16.06 -10.16
N TYR A 141 5.67 15.29 -9.70
CA TYR A 141 4.91 15.54 -8.49
C TYR A 141 5.09 14.40 -7.51
N THR A 142 5.45 14.74 -6.27
CA THR A 142 5.53 13.77 -5.18
C THR A 142 4.35 13.97 -4.23
N ALA A 143 3.61 12.91 -3.98
CA ALA A 143 2.52 12.89 -3.02
C ALA A 143 2.72 11.73 -2.03
N GLN A 144 2.07 11.82 -0.88
CA GLN A 144 2.01 10.73 0.09
C GLN A 144 0.57 10.52 0.49
N THR A 145 0.13 9.26 0.51
CA THR A 145 -1.24 8.90 0.85
C THR A 145 -1.25 7.72 1.82
N THR A 146 -2.18 7.74 2.76
CA THR A 146 -2.45 6.60 3.64
C THR A 146 -3.65 5.86 3.08
N LEU A 147 -3.50 4.56 2.84
CA LEU A 147 -4.56 3.69 2.37
C LEU A 147 -5.57 3.48 3.49
N GLN A 148 -6.65 4.27 3.49
CA GLN A 148 -7.73 4.08 4.44
C GLN A 148 -8.60 2.90 4.02
N ALA A 149 -8.97 2.07 4.99
CA ALA A 149 -9.95 1.01 4.76
C ALA A 149 -11.26 1.65 4.29
N THR A 150 -11.85 1.05 3.26
CA THR A 150 -13.08 1.53 2.62
C THR A 150 -14.25 0.61 2.95
N GLN A 151 -15.46 1.18 2.96
CA GLN A 151 -16.71 0.41 3.02
C GLN A 151 -17.34 0.21 1.63
N GLU A 152 -16.69 0.73 0.59
CA GLU A 152 -17.13 0.54 -0.79
C GLU A 152 -17.01 -0.92 -1.23
N ASN A 153 -17.72 -1.28 -2.28
CA ASN A 153 -17.78 -2.66 -2.77
C ASN A 153 -16.39 -3.12 -3.25
N PRO A 154 -15.76 -4.12 -2.60
CA PRO A 154 -14.44 -4.62 -2.98
C PRO A 154 -14.34 -5.07 -4.44
N ALA A 155 -15.42 -5.63 -4.99
CA ALA A 155 -15.44 -6.11 -6.37
C ALA A 155 -15.31 -4.97 -7.38
N GLU A 156 -15.92 -3.81 -7.11
CA GLU A 156 -15.82 -2.63 -7.98
C GLU A 156 -14.42 -2.03 -7.94
N MET A 157 -13.81 -1.97 -6.75
CA MET A 157 -12.46 -1.41 -6.58
C MET A 157 -11.37 -2.28 -7.22
N LEU A 158 -11.59 -3.59 -7.30
CA LEU A 158 -10.70 -4.51 -8.00
C LEU A 158 -11.00 -4.59 -9.51
N ARG A 159 -12.16 -4.12 -9.97
CA ARG A 159 -12.66 -4.32 -11.34
C ARG A 159 -11.67 -3.83 -12.39
N ALA A 160 -11.17 -2.61 -12.24
CA ALA A 160 -10.24 -2.00 -13.19
C ALA A 160 -8.94 -2.83 -13.32
N SER A 161 -8.45 -3.40 -12.22
CA SER A 161 -7.31 -4.31 -12.23
C SER A 161 -7.61 -5.63 -12.94
N LEU A 162 -8.78 -6.23 -12.67
CA LEU A 162 -9.18 -7.51 -13.26
C LEU A 162 -9.46 -7.39 -14.77
N GLU A 163 -9.85 -6.20 -15.22
CA GLU A 163 -10.11 -5.87 -16.62
C GLU A 163 -8.84 -5.44 -17.37
N GLY A 164 -7.67 -5.39 -16.72
CA GLY A 164 -6.39 -4.99 -17.33
C GLY A 164 -6.26 -3.50 -17.59
N SER A 165 -7.08 -2.69 -16.93
CA SER A 165 -7.09 -1.22 -17.01
C SER A 165 -6.50 -0.58 -15.75
N LEU A 166 -5.33 -1.07 -15.33
CA LEU A 166 -4.70 -0.63 -14.10
C LEU A 166 -3.94 0.69 -14.31
N ASP A 167 -4.49 1.78 -13.79
CA ASP A 167 -3.76 3.03 -13.58
C ASP A 167 -3.47 3.26 -12.09
N ILE A 168 -2.79 4.35 -11.75
CA ILE A 168 -2.42 4.62 -10.36
C ILE A 168 -3.63 4.78 -9.42
N ASP A 169 -4.75 5.32 -9.89
CA ASP A 169 -5.92 5.50 -9.04
C ASP A 169 -6.59 4.14 -8.79
N ALA A 170 -6.75 3.35 -9.85
CA ALA A 170 -7.27 1.99 -9.76
C ALA A 170 -6.40 1.11 -8.86
N LEU A 171 -5.06 1.24 -8.94
CA LEU A 171 -4.14 0.53 -8.06
C LEU A 171 -4.31 0.96 -6.60
N LEU A 172 -4.38 2.26 -6.32
CA LEU A 172 -4.58 2.75 -4.95
C LEU A 172 -5.92 2.31 -4.37
N ASP A 173 -6.99 2.31 -5.17
CA ASP A 173 -8.30 1.82 -4.76
C ASP A 173 -8.29 0.33 -4.46
N ALA A 174 -7.69 -0.49 -5.33
CA ALA A 174 -7.49 -1.90 -5.05
C ALA A 174 -6.68 -2.15 -3.77
N LEU A 175 -5.58 -1.40 -3.56
CA LEU A 175 -4.75 -1.54 -2.37
C LEU A 175 -5.43 -1.05 -1.08
N ARG A 176 -6.42 -0.15 -1.14
CA ARG A 176 -7.25 0.20 0.04
C ARG A 176 -8.04 -1.00 0.57
N VAL A 177 -8.40 -1.93 -0.30
CA VAL A 177 -9.07 -3.18 0.05
C VAL A 177 -8.04 -4.23 0.50
N LEU A 178 -6.94 -4.38 -0.25
CA LEU A 178 -6.00 -5.49 -0.07
C LEU A 178 -4.96 -5.24 1.05
N ALA A 179 -4.51 -4.00 1.23
CA ALA A 179 -3.46 -3.60 2.15
C ALA A 179 -3.77 -2.29 2.90
N PRO A 180 -4.90 -2.20 3.63
CA PRO A 180 -5.27 -1.00 4.38
C PRO A 180 -4.23 -0.65 5.46
N GLY A 181 -4.11 0.64 5.77
CA GLY A 181 -3.20 1.19 6.77
C GLY A 181 -1.77 1.47 6.26
N ARG A 182 -1.45 1.08 5.02
CA ARG A 182 -0.14 1.38 4.42
C ARG A 182 -0.03 2.84 4.00
N ILE A 183 1.17 3.38 4.13
CA ILE A 183 1.52 4.70 3.62
C ILE A 183 2.29 4.52 2.32
N ILE A 184 1.82 5.14 1.25
CA ILE A 184 2.41 5.06 -0.08
C ILE A 184 2.86 6.45 -0.51
N SER A 185 4.13 6.55 -0.90
CA SER A 185 4.66 7.70 -1.63
C SER A 185 4.45 7.48 -3.12
N ILE A 186 3.98 8.51 -3.83
CA ILE A 186 3.70 8.46 -5.26
C ILE A 186 4.56 9.52 -5.92
N ILE A 187 5.29 9.13 -6.95
CA ILE A 187 6.04 10.01 -7.84
C ILE A 187 5.34 9.94 -9.19
N GLU A 188 4.56 10.97 -9.49
CA GLU A 188 3.75 11.04 -10.69
C GLU A 188 4.40 12.01 -11.68
N TYR A 189 4.68 11.50 -12.87
CA TYR A 189 5.14 12.27 -14.01
C TYR A 189 3.93 12.80 -14.79
N GLU A 190 3.87 14.13 -14.94
CA GLU A 190 2.92 14.82 -15.80
C GLU A 190 3.59 15.11 -17.14
N PRO A 191 3.22 14.43 -18.23
CA PRO A 191 3.85 14.63 -19.53
C PRO A 191 3.40 15.95 -20.18
N PRO A 192 4.27 16.61 -20.97
CA PRO A 192 3.90 17.78 -21.75
C PRO A 192 2.88 17.44 -22.84
N GLU A 193 2.20 18.49 -23.35
CA GLU A 193 1.33 18.35 -24.53
C GLU A 193 2.16 17.95 -25.76
N ASP A 194 3.33 18.57 -25.92
CA ASP A 194 4.33 18.22 -26.93
C ASP A 194 5.44 17.40 -26.27
N ALA A 195 5.50 16.10 -26.57
CA ALA A 195 6.25 15.05 -25.86
C ALA A 195 7.80 15.17 -25.86
N THR A 196 8.39 16.35 -26.05
CA THR A 196 9.83 16.48 -26.32
C THR A 196 10.63 17.15 -25.20
N GLN A 197 11.40 16.29 -24.53
CA GLN A 197 12.72 16.48 -23.92
C GLN A 197 12.86 17.35 -22.66
N GLY A 198 13.53 16.80 -21.64
CA GLY A 198 14.02 17.48 -20.44
C GLY A 198 13.47 16.95 -19.11
N LEU A 199 12.38 16.19 -19.12
CA LEU A 199 11.75 15.66 -17.89
C LEU A 199 12.23 14.25 -17.51
N LYS A 200 12.79 13.47 -18.46
CA LYS A 200 13.41 12.17 -18.16
C LYS A 200 14.61 12.35 -17.23
N GLU A 201 15.44 13.35 -17.49
CA GLU A 201 16.58 13.71 -16.67
C GLU A 201 16.14 14.13 -15.27
N GLN A 202 15.04 14.88 -15.15
CA GLN A 202 14.48 15.26 -13.85
C GLN A 202 13.98 14.03 -13.08
N LEU A 203 13.33 13.07 -13.76
CA LEU A 203 12.83 11.86 -13.10
C LEU A 203 14.00 11.01 -12.60
N ILE A 204 15.03 10.83 -13.44
CA ILE A 204 16.27 10.16 -13.04
C ILE A 204 16.94 10.88 -11.87
N GLN A 205 16.95 12.22 -11.83
CA GLN A 205 17.49 12.98 -10.70
C GLN A 205 16.70 12.73 -9.41
N VAL A 206 15.37 12.71 -9.48
CA VAL A 206 14.52 12.39 -8.32
C VAL A 206 14.78 10.96 -7.84
N ILE A 207 14.87 9.99 -8.74
CA ILE A 207 15.21 8.60 -8.40
C ILE A 207 16.59 8.50 -7.78
N ASN A 208 17.61 9.13 -8.37
CA ASN A 208 18.97 9.09 -7.83
C ASN A 208 19.04 9.67 -6.42
N ARG A 209 18.27 10.73 -6.15
CA ARG A 209 18.15 11.28 -4.81
C ARG A 209 17.56 10.27 -3.83
N ILE A 210 16.50 9.55 -4.22
CA ILE A 210 15.90 8.49 -3.39
C ILE A 210 16.92 7.37 -3.13
N LEU A 211 17.59 6.88 -4.18
CA LEU A 211 18.60 5.86 -4.02
C LEU A 211 19.73 6.34 -3.08
N GLN A 212 20.22 7.56 -3.23
CA GLN A 212 21.23 8.10 -2.32
C GLN A 212 20.73 8.20 -0.87
N GLU A 213 19.53 8.73 -0.66
CA GLU A 213 18.95 8.93 0.67
C GLU A 213 18.62 7.63 1.39
N GLU A 214 18.25 6.58 0.65
CA GLU A 214 17.83 5.30 1.23
C GLU A 214 18.97 4.27 1.25
N CYS A 215 19.92 4.28 0.30
CA CYS A 215 21.05 3.33 0.31
C CYS A 215 22.17 3.68 1.30
N GLN A 216 22.30 4.96 1.71
CA GLN A 216 23.38 5.43 2.59
C GLN A 216 23.00 5.55 4.06
N LYS A 217 21.76 5.19 4.42
CA LYS A 217 21.28 5.10 5.81
C LYS A 217 21.48 3.69 6.34
#